data_AF-A0A7Z0HZH9-F1
#
_entry.id   AF-A0A7Z0HZH9-F1
#
_cell.length_a   1.000
_cell.length_b   1.000
_cell.length_c   1.000
_cell.angle_alpha   90.00
_cell.angle_beta   90.00
_cell.angle_gamma   90.00
#
_symmetry.space_group_name_H-M   'P 1'
#
loop_
_entity.id
_entity.type
_entity.pdbx_description
1 polymer ?
#
loop_
_entity_poly.entity_id
_entity_poly.type
_entity_poly.pdbx_seq_one_letter_code
_entity_poly.pdbx_strand_id
1 'polypeptide(L)'
;MFDIGWTELLVVGVVALIVVGPKDLPKMFRTLGQFTAKARNMAREFQRAMDDAADDTGVKDVARDLRKATSSQSMGLDELRDIKDPRNWAAKQKKTGKAPSAEGEAAADTERDAIEREMAALRAERDEARARAASAAAGEPSTAAAPQADATSGGAETSNEKKPS
;
A
#
# COMPACT_ATOMS: atom_id res chain seq x y z
N MET A 1 -1.46 7.99 2.79
CA MET A 1 -0.24 8.45 2.09
C MET A 1 -0.03 7.73 0.76
N PHE A 2 -1.10 7.43 0.02
CA PHE A 2 -1.03 6.87 -1.33
C PHE A 2 -1.97 7.70 -2.23
N ASP A 3 -1.51 8.88 -2.59
CA ASP A 3 -2.17 9.79 -3.54
C ASP A 3 -1.92 9.33 -4.99
N ILE A 4 -2.02 8.02 -5.26
CA ILE A 4 -1.91 7.48 -6.63
C ILE A 4 -3.19 7.84 -7.40
N GLY A 5 -3.28 9.11 -7.78
CA GLY A 5 -4.32 9.67 -8.63
C GLY A 5 -3.94 9.59 -10.11
N TRP A 6 -4.89 9.96 -10.96
CA TRP A 6 -4.67 10.06 -12.41
C TRP A 6 -3.47 10.93 -12.77
N THR A 7 -3.24 12.01 -12.02
CA THR A 7 -2.13 12.93 -12.20
C THR A 7 -0.78 12.26 -11.96
N GLU A 8 -0.65 11.44 -10.91
CA GLU A 8 0.60 10.76 -10.58
C GLU A 8 0.94 9.67 -11.59
N LEU A 9 -0.09 8.95 -12.06
CA LEU A 9 0.06 7.97 -13.14
C LEU A 9 0.51 8.63 -14.45
N LEU A 10 0.05 9.85 -14.73
CA LEU A 10 0.53 10.66 -15.85
C LEU A 10 2.01 11.04 -15.70
N VAL A 11 2.43 11.49 -14.52
CA VAL A 11 3.84 11.82 -14.24
C VAL A 11 4.73 10.60 -14.43
N VAL A 12 4.35 9.45 -13.87
CA VAL A 12 5.06 8.18 -14.07
C VAL A 12 5.09 7.78 -15.53
N GLY A 13 4.00 7.99 -16.28
CA GLY A 13 3.95 7.76 -17.72
C GLY A 13 4.96 8.60 -18.49
N VAL A 14 5.07 9.90 -18.18
CA VAL A 14 6.07 10.80 -18.81
C VAL A 14 7.49 10.37 -18.46
N VAL A 15 7.77 10.06 -17.19
CA VAL A 15 9.10 9.57 -16.76
C VAL A 15 9.44 8.26 -17.47
N ALA A 16 8.50 7.33 -17.57
CA ALA A 16 8.71 6.07 -18.27
C ALA A 16 8.99 6.27 -19.77
N LEU A 17 8.34 7.25 -20.43
CA LEU A 17 8.63 7.61 -21.83
C LEU A 17 10.05 8.16 -22.00
N ILE A 18 10.58 8.91 -21.03
CA ILE A 18 11.94 9.46 -21.10
C ILE A 18 12.98 8.36 -20.85
N VAL A 19 12.76 7.53 -19.82
CA VAL A 19 13.74 6.51 -19.40
C VAL A 19 13.79 5.34 -20.35
N VAL A 20 12.64 4.79 -20.75
CA VAL A 20 12.54 3.61 -21.62
C VAL A 20 12.49 4.02 -23.09
N GLY A 21 11.95 5.19 -23.38
CA GLY A 21 11.76 5.68 -24.75
C GLY A 21 10.32 5.46 -25.27
N PRO A 22 9.77 6.41 -26.05
CA PRO A 22 8.39 6.35 -26.52
C PRO A 22 8.10 5.22 -27.51
N LYS A 23 9.15 4.64 -28.13
CA LYS A 23 9.02 3.56 -29.11
C LYS A 23 9.08 2.17 -28.50
N ASP A 24 9.63 2.03 -27.28
CA ASP A 24 9.88 0.74 -26.67
C ASP A 24 8.83 0.36 -25.62
N LEU A 25 8.26 1.34 -24.90
CA LEU A 25 7.07 1.14 -24.07
C LEU A 25 5.91 0.42 -24.79
N PRO A 26 5.47 0.85 -26.00
CA PRO A 26 4.38 0.17 -26.69
C PRO A 26 4.74 -1.26 -27.13
N LYS A 27 6.02 -1.55 -27.42
CA LYS A 27 6.48 -2.92 -27.70
C LYS A 27 6.44 -3.77 -26.44
N MET A 28 6.91 -3.24 -25.30
CA MET A 28 6.88 -3.93 -24.01
C MET A 28 5.44 -4.24 -23.57
N PHE A 29 4.51 -3.29 -23.69
CA PHE A 29 3.11 -3.54 -23.39
C PHE A 29 2.48 -4.59 -24.31
N ARG A 30 2.85 -4.64 -25.59
CA ARG A 30 2.42 -5.71 -26.50
C ARG A 30 2.91 -7.07 -26.04
N THR A 31 4.18 -7.19 -25.66
CA THR A 31 4.76 -8.45 -25.18
C THR A 31 4.14 -8.90 -23.85
N LEU A 32 4.07 -7.98 -22.87
CA LEU A 32 3.45 -8.23 -21.57
C LEU A 32 1.95 -8.57 -21.71
N GLY A 33 1.27 -7.88 -22.63
CA GLY A 33 -0.14 -8.12 -22.96
C GLY A 33 -0.36 -9.49 -23.57
N GLN A 34 0.50 -9.93 -24.50
CA GLN A 34 0.43 -11.27 -25.07
C GLN A 34 0.67 -12.36 -24.02
N PHE A 35 1.64 -12.15 -23.12
CA PHE A 35 1.92 -13.08 -22.03
C PHE A 35 0.72 -13.18 -21.08
N THR A 36 0.19 -12.04 -20.64
CA THR A 36 -0.99 -11.96 -19.77
C THR A 36 -2.21 -12.56 -20.45
N ALA A 37 -2.40 -12.35 -21.76
CA ALA A 37 -3.50 -12.93 -22.52
C ALA A 37 -3.42 -14.46 -22.58
N LYS A 38 -2.23 -15.02 -22.79
CA LYS A 38 -2.00 -16.48 -22.74
C LYS A 38 -2.29 -17.04 -21.36
N ALA A 39 -1.72 -16.44 -20.31
CA ALA A 39 -1.96 -16.83 -18.92
C ALA A 39 -3.47 -16.76 -18.59
N ARG A 40 -4.17 -15.71 -19.03
CA ARG A 40 -5.61 -15.58 -18.83
C ARG A 40 -6.41 -16.63 -19.60
N ASN A 41 -5.95 -17.03 -20.78
CA ASN A 41 -6.59 -18.09 -21.53
C ASN A 41 -6.42 -19.45 -20.85
N MET A 42 -5.22 -19.75 -20.36
CA MET A 42 -4.94 -20.95 -19.56
C MET A 42 -5.77 -20.97 -18.27
N ALA A 43 -5.88 -19.83 -17.58
CA ALA A 43 -6.71 -19.71 -16.39
C ALA A 43 -8.20 -19.95 -16.69
N ARG A 44 -8.70 -19.49 -17.84
CA ARG A 44 -10.08 -19.77 -18.28
C ARG A 44 -10.30 -21.25 -18.56
N GLU A 45 -9.32 -21.93 -19.17
CA GLU A 45 -9.39 -23.36 -19.43
C GLU A 45 -9.35 -24.17 -18.13
N PHE A 46 -8.44 -23.82 -17.22
CA PHE A 46 -8.37 -24.42 -15.89
C PHE A 46 -9.66 -24.20 -15.10
N GLN A 47 -10.23 -23.00 -15.17
CA GLN A 47 -11.49 -22.72 -14.50
C GLN A 47 -12.64 -23.57 -15.06
N ARG A 48 -12.72 -23.75 -16.39
CA ARG A 48 -13.69 -24.65 -17.00
C ARG A 48 -13.48 -26.10 -16.56
N ALA A 49 -12.25 -26.60 -16.65
CA ALA A 49 -11.92 -27.97 -16.25
C ALA A 49 -12.13 -28.22 -14.75
N MET A 50 -11.87 -27.21 -13.90
CA MET A 50 -12.15 -27.27 -12.47
C MET A 50 -13.62 -27.16 -12.15
N ASP A 51 -14.39 -26.30 -12.83
CA ASP A 51 -15.84 -26.22 -12.67
C ASP A 51 -16.49 -27.57 -13.07
N ASP A 52 -16.03 -28.18 -14.16
CA ASP A 52 -16.49 -29.51 -14.61
C ASP A 52 -16.11 -30.62 -13.61
N ALA A 53 -14.92 -30.57 -13.00
CA ALA A 53 -14.46 -31.55 -12.01
C ALA A 53 -15.00 -31.32 -10.58
N ALA A 54 -15.33 -30.07 -10.23
CA ALA A 54 -15.83 -29.68 -8.91
C ALA A 54 -17.30 -30.08 -8.71
N ASP A 55 -18.06 -30.25 -9.79
CA ASP A 55 -19.45 -30.69 -9.77
C ASP A 55 -19.61 -32.10 -9.15
N ASP A 56 -18.56 -32.94 -9.19
CA ASP A 56 -18.55 -34.28 -8.56
C ASP A 56 -17.88 -34.33 -7.17
N THR A 57 -17.13 -33.30 -6.76
CA THR A 57 -16.19 -33.41 -5.61
C THR A 57 -16.38 -32.40 -4.46
N GLY A 58 -17.45 -31.61 -4.45
CA GLY A 58 -17.73 -30.66 -3.34
C GLY A 58 -16.77 -29.46 -3.26
N VAL A 59 -15.81 -29.37 -4.18
CA VAL A 59 -14.86 -28.26 -4.34
C VAL A 59 -15.57 -26.94 -4.67
N LYS A 60 -16.82 -27.01 -5.14
CA LYS A 60 -17.69 -25.87 -5.45
C LYS A 60 -17.96 -24.98 -4.24
N ASP A 61 -18.01 -25.55 -3.03
CA ASP A 61 -18.21 -24.76 -1.80
C ASP A 61 -16.95 -23.99 -1.40
N VAL A 62 -15.77 -24.59 -1.53
CA VAL A 62 -14.47 -23.92 -1.31
C VAL A 62 -14.25 -22.79 -2.32
N ALA A 63 -14.58 -23.03 -3.60
CA ALA A 63 -14.53 -22.00 -4.63
C ALA A 63 -15.51 -20.84 -4.34
N ARG A 64 -16.69 -21.15 -3.79
CA ARG A 64 -17.69 -20.13 -3.40
C ARG A 64 -17.21 -19.29 -2.22
N ASP A 65 -16.62 -19.90 -1.20
CA ASP A 65 -16.09 -19.19 -0.04
C ASP A 65 -14.89 -18.32 -0.40
N LEU A 66 -13.98 -18.83 -1.23
CA LEU A 66 -12.86 -18.04 -1.75
C LEU A 66 -13.34 -16.89 -2.65
N ARG A 67 -14.35 -17.13 -3.49
CA ARG A 67 -14.98 -16.08 -4.29
C ARG A 67 -15.68 -15.06 -3.41
N LYS A 68 -16.34 -15.46 -2.32
CA LYS A 68 -16.98 -14.55 -1.36
C LYS A 68 -15.95 -13.69 -0.63
N ALA A 69 -14.82 -14.29 -0.23
CA ALA A 69 -13.70 -13.59 0.40
C ALA A 69 -13.00 -12.60 -0.54
N THR A 70 -12.97 -12.87 -1.84
CA THR A 70 -12.35 -12.02 -2.87
C THR A 70 -13.35 -11.11 -3.60
N SER A 71 -14.65 -11.26 -3.36
CA SER A 71 -15.69 -10.49 -4.05
C SER A 71 -15.68 -9.02 -3.61
N SER A 72 -16.16 -8.15 -4.50
CA SER A 72 -16.28 -6.70 -4.29
C SER A 72 -16.97 -6.30 -2.98
N GLN A 73 -17.84 -7.18 -2.47
CA GLN A 73 -18.61 -7.00 -1.25
C GLN A 73 -17.75 -7.11 0.03
N SER A 74 -16.70 -7.95 0.03
CA SER A 74 -15.73 -8.02 1.14
C SER A 74 -14.66 -6.94 1.05
N MET A 75 -14.36 -6.46 -0.17
CA MET A 75 -13.34 -5.42 -0.41
C MET A 75 -13.87 -3.99 -0.33
N GLY A 76 -15.10 -3.76 0.15
CA GLY A 76 -15.67 -2.41 0.30
C GLY A 76 -15.90 -1.66 -1.03
N LEU A 77 -15.84 -2.36 -2.17
CA LEU A 77 -15.97 -1.76 -3.51
C LEU A 77 -17.43 -1.43 -3.87
N ASP A 78 -18.41 -1.96 -3.14
CA ASP A 78 -19.82 -1.56 -3.29
C ASP A 78 -20.08 -0.14 -2.81
N GLU A 79 -19.34 0.33 -1.80
CA GLU A 79 -19.44 1.70 -1.30
C GLU A 79 -18.88 2.70 -2.34
N LEU A 80 -17.82 2.30 -3.04
CA LEU A 80 -17.31 3.03 -4.21
C LEU A 80 -18.28 3.03 -5.40
N ARG A 81 -19.09 1.97 -5.59
CA ARG A 81 -20.12 1.93 -6.64
C ARG A 81 -21.32 2.80 -6.29
N ASP A 82 -21.70 2.85 -5.02
CA ASP A 82 -22.80 3.69 -4.55
C ASP A 82 -22.48 5.19 -4.67
N ILE A 83 -21.21 5.57 -4.41
CA ILE A 83 -20.71 6.94 -4.66
C ILE A 83 -20.70 7.28 -6.17
N LYS A 84 -20.55 6.28 -7.04
CA LYS A 84 -20.49 6.47 -8.50
C LYS A 84 -21.87 6.47 -9.17
N ASP A 85 -22.96 6.14 -8.46
CA ASP A 85 -24.31 6.29 -9.02
C ASP A 85 -24.80 7.75 -8.83
N PRO A 86 -24.88 8.54 -9.91
CA PRO A 86 -25.24 9.96 -9.84
C PRO A 86 -26.66 10.19 -9.28
N ARG A 87 -27.51 9.15 -9.26
CA ARG A 87 -28.88 9.24 -8.72
C ARG A 87 -28.88 9.32 -7.19
N ASN A 88 -28.01 8.58 -6.51
CA ASN A 88 -27.93 8.58 -5.05
C ASN A 88 -27.24 9.85 -4.52
N TRP A 89 -26.21 10.32 -5.23
CA TRP A 89 -25.54 11.59 -4.97
C TRP A 89 -26.50 12.80 -5.11
N ALA A 90 -27.31 12.85 -6.17
CA ALA A 90 -28.30 13.90 -6.37
C ALA A 90 -29.43 13.88 -5.32
N ALA A 91 -29.81 12.70 -4.82
CA ALA A 91 -30.80 12.55 -3.75
C ALA A 91 -30.26 13.08 -2.40
N LYS A 92 -28.97 12.88 -2.10
CA LYS A 92 -28.31 13.44 -0.91
C LYS A 92 -28.23 14.97 -0.95
N GLN A 93 -27.90 15.56 -2.10
CA GLN A 93 -27.83 17.02 -2.24
C GLN A 93 -29.18 17.72 -2.02
N LYS A 94 -30.30 17.10 -2.41
CA LYS A 94 -31.63 17.68 -2.16
C LYS A 94 -32.02 17.72 -0.68
N LYS A 95 -31.37 16.94 0.20
CA LYS A 95 -31.62 16.97 1.65
C LYS A 95 -30.69 17.90 2.43
N THR A 96 -29.59 18.34 1.83
CA THR A 96 -28.59 19.23 2.47
C THR A 96 -28.71 20.69 2.03
N GLY A 97 -29.81 21.08 1.36
CA GLY A 97 -30.11 22.45 0.95
C GLY A 97 -30.51 23.42 2.08
N LYS A 98 -29.90 23.30 3.26
CA LYS A 98 -29.96 24.31 4.32
C LYS A 98 -28.54 24.83 4.49
N ALA A 99 -28.32 26.11 4.20
CA ALA A 99 -27.06 26.82 4.39
C ALA A 99 -26.43 26.50 5.77
N PRO A 100 -25.10 26.51 5.91
CA PRO A 100 -24.48 26.27 7.22
C PRO A 100 -24.97 27.36 8.18
N SER A 101 -25.80 26.97 9.14
CA SER A 101 -26.18 27.82 10.26
C SER A 101 -24.92 28.15 11.05
N ALA A 102 -24.77 29.39 11.51
CA ALA A 102 -23.67 29.89 12.35
C ALA A 102 -23.42 29.06 13.65
N GLU A 103 -24.30 28.12 13.97
CA GLU A 103 -24.17 27.16 15.07
C GLU A 103 -23.17 26.02 14.75
N GLY A 104 -22.99 25.67 13.47
CA GLY A 104 -22.08 24.60 13.04
C GLY A 104 -20.60 25.01 13.01
N GLU A 105 -20.33 26.29 12.75
CA GLU A 105 -18.96 26.84 12.79
C GLU A 105 -18.46 26.95 14.23
N ALA A 106 -19.30 27.46 15.15
CA ALA A 106 -18.95 27.54 16.57
C ALA A 106 -18.70 26.17 17.23
N ALA A 107 -19.45 25.13 16.81
CA ALA A 107 -19.23 23.77 17.29
C ALA A 107 -17.93 23.16 16.75
N ALA A 108 -17.61 23.41 15.47
CA ALA A 108 -16.37 22.92 14.84
C ALA A 108 -15.11 23.58 15.41
N ASP A 109 -15.19 24.87 15.74
CA ASP A 109 -14.07 25.59 16.37
C ASP A 109 -13.83 25.12 17.81
N THR A 110 -14.90 24.83 18.57
CA THR A 110 -14.79 24.27 19.93
C THR A 110 -14.16 22.87 19.92
N GLU A 111 -14.51 22.04 18.94
CA GLU A 111 -13.97 20.68 18.79
C GLU A 111 -12.49 20.70 18.37
N ARG A 112 -12.11 21.62 17.47
CA ARG A 112 -10.71 21.82 17.08
C ARG A 112 -9.84 22.31 18.24
N ASP A 113 -10.34 23.26 19.02
CA ASP A 113 -9.68 23.76 20.23
C ASP A 113 -9.50 22.66 21.30
N ALA A 114 -10.47 21.75 21.44
CA ALA A 114 -10.39 20.63 22.37
C ALA A 114 -9.32 19.62 21.95
N ILE A 115 -9.29 19.27 20.66
CA ILE A 115 -8.29 18.35 20.07
C ILE A 115 -6.88 18.96 20.18
N GLU A 116 -6.72 20.27 19.98
CA GLU A 116 -5.42 20.93 20.08
C GLU A 116 -4.88 20.93 21.52
N ARG A 117 -5.73 21.16 22.52
CA ARG A 117 -5.35 21.09 23.94
C ARG A 117 -4.98 19.67 24.37
N GLU A 118 -5.72 18.67 23.91
CA GLU A 118 -5.42 17.26 24.19
C GLU A 118 -4.08 16.86 23.56
N MET A 119 -3.84 17.24 22.31
CA MET A 119 -2.59 16.96 21.61
C MET A 119 -1.40 17.76 22.19
N ALA A 120 -1.63 18.93 22.79
CA ALA A 120 -0.60 19.67 23.52
C ALA A 120 -0.24 18.99 24.85
N ALA A 121 -1.23 18.48 25.58
CA ALA A 121 -1.03 17.73 26.82
C ALA A 121 -0.24 16.43 26.58
N LEU A 122 -0.60 15.67 25.55
CA LEU A 122 0.11 14.45 25.15
C LEU A 122 1.57 14.71 24.74
N ARG A 123 1.84 15.86 24.10
CA ARG A 123 3.21 16.26 23.74
C ARG A 123 4.02 16.66 24.97
N ALA A 124 3.43 17.41 25.90
CA ALA A 124 4.08 17.77 27.15
C ALA A 124 4.43 16.53 27.98
N GLU A 125 3.50 15.58 28.09
CA GLU A 125 3.71 14.32 28.82
C GLU A 125 4.82 13.46 28.17
N ARG A 126 4.85 13.40 26.84
CA ARG A 126 5.93 12.73 26.09
C ARG A 126 7.28 13.41 26.28
N ASP A 127 7.33 14.74 26.31
CA ASP A 127 8.56 15.49 26.47
C ASP A 127 9.08 15.39 27.92
N GLU A 128 8.18 15.34 28.92
CA GLU A 128 8.52 15.00 30.30
C GLU A 128 9.00 13.56 30.45
N ALA A 129 8.36 12.59 29.79
CA ALA A 129 8.80 11.20 29.78
C ALA A 129 10.20 11.07 29.15
N ARG A 130 10.48 11.83 28.08
CA ARG A 130 11.79 11.90 27.44
C ARG A 130 12.84 12.55 28.35
N ALA A 131 12.48 13.59 29.10
CA ALA A 131 13.37 14.23 30.07
C ALA A 131 13.68 13.30 31.27
N ARG A 132 12.69 12.54 31.76
CA ARG A 132 12.89 11.52 32.80
C ARG A 132 13.74 10.35 32.31
N ALA A 133 13.54 9.90 31.07
CA ALA A 133 14.38 8.88 30.45
C ALA A 133 15.83 9.38 30.25
N ALA A 134 16.03 10.65 29.87
CA ALA A 134 17.34 11.24 29.74
C ALA A 134 18.05 11.41 31.10
N SER A 135 17.31 11.73 32.16
CA SER A 135 17.84 11.79 33.54
C SER A 135 18.19 10.41 34.10
N ALA A 136 17.38 9.38 33.80
CA ALA A 136 17.68 7.99 34.18
C ALA A 136 18.92 7.45 33.47
N ALA A 137 19.15 7.84 32.20
CA ALA A 137 20.35 7.46 31.45
C ALA A 137 21.64 8.18 31.92
N ALA A 138 21.53 9.25 32.70
CA ALA A 138 22.68 9.99 33.26
C ALA A 138 23.13 9.46 34.64
N GLY A 139 22.48 8.41 35.16
CA GLY A 139 22.74 7.86 36.50
C GLY A 139 23.62 6.61 36.57
N GLU A 140 24.08 6.05 35.43
CA GLU A 140 24.97 4.88 35.42
C GLU A 140 26.40 5.31 35.07
N PRO A 141 27.38 5.22 36.00
CA PRO A 141 28.78 5.46 35.66
C PRO A 141 29.27 4.31 34.77
N SER A 142 29.39 4.60 33.48
CA SER A 142 30.00 3.71 32.49
C SER A 142 31.50 3.56 32.76
N THR A 143 31.86 2.58 33.59
CA THR A 143 33.16 1.91 33.53
C THR A 143 33.13 0.88 32.42
N ALA A 144 33.79 1.16 31.28
CA ALA A 144 34.67 0.22 30.55
C ALA A 144 35.10 0.80 29.18
N ALA A 145 36.36 1.27 29.17
CA ALA A 145 37.41 1.02 28.16
C ALA A 145 37.06 0.82 26.67
N ALA A 146 37.45 1.84 25.89
CA ALA A 146 38.14 1.91 24.59
C ALA A 146 38.35 0.70 23.63
N PRO A 147 38.51 0.97 22.31
CA PRO A 147 38.39 0.03 21.18
C PRO A 147 39.72 -0.37 20.51
N GLN A 148 39.80 -1.51 19.83
CA GLN A 148 40.82 -1.90 18.83
C GLN A 148 40.13 -2.85 17.82
N ALA A 149 39.91 -2.54 16.54
CA ALA A 149 40.82 -2.25 15.43
C ALA A 149 41.83 -3.39 15.17
N ASP A 150 41.54 -4.24 14.19
CA ASP A 150 42.57 -5.03 13.52
C ASP A 150 42.22 -5.20 12.03
N ALA A 151 43.20 -4.88 11.19
CA ALA A 151 43.16 -4.92 9.75
C ALA A 151 44.25 -5.88 9.29
N THR A 152 43.97 -6.78 8.35
CA THR A 152 45.04 -7.32 7.50
C THR A 152 44.52 -7.67 6.11
N SER A 153 45.18 -7.05 5.13
CA SER A 153 45.05 -7.15 3.69
C SER A 153 45.91 -8.27 3.09
N GLY A 154 45.54 -8.70 1.87
CA GLY A 154 46.41 -9.37 0.89
C GLY A 154 45.88 -10.74 0.50
N GLY A 155 45.77 -11.17 -0.75
CA GLY A 155 46.17 -10.63 -2.06
C GLY A 155 46.33 -11.82 -3.03
N ALA A 156 46.09 -11.57 -4.32
CA ALA A 156 46.53 -12.33 -5.51
C ALA A 156 45.94 -13.73 -5.84
N GLU A 157 45.20 -13.76 -6.96
CA GLU A 157 45.43 -14.56 -8.18
C GLU A 157 46.08 -15.97 -8.07
N THR A 158 45.41 -17.01 -8.59
CA THR A 158 45.95 -17.88 -9.66
C THR A 158 44.87 -18.78 -10.30
N SER A 159 45.07 -18.99 -11.60
CA SER A 159 44.34 -19.80 -12.58
C SER A 159 44.32 -21.32 -12.36
N ASN A 160 43.40 -21.95 -13.12
CA ASN A 160 43.50 -23.26 -13.81
C ASN A 160 43.19 -24.54 -13.01
N GLU A 161 42.14 -25.26 -13.44
CA GLU A 161 42.26 -26.66 -13.83
C GLU A 161 41.04 -27.08 -14.67
N LYS A 162 41.29 -27.62 -15.86
CA LYS A 162 40.31 -28.17 -16.80
C LYS A 162 40.57 -29.67 -16.92
N LYS A 163 39.48 -30.46 -16.89
CA LYS A 163 39.31 -31.86 -17.34
C LYS A 163 39.31 -32.93 -16.22
N PRO A 164 38.43 -33.94 -16.36
CA PRO A 164 38.97 -35.29 -16.57
C PRO A 164 38.31 -36.05 -17.73
N SER A 165 39.09 -36.92 -18.38
CA SER A 165 38.63 -38.10 -19.11
C SER A 165 38.87 -39.31 -18.24
#